data_AF-A0A8T9FV60-F1
#
_entry.id   AF-A0A8T9FV60-F1
#
_cell.length_a   1.000
_cell.length_b   1.000
_cell.length_c   1.000
_cell.angle_alpha   90.00
_cell.angle_beta   90.00
_cell.angle_gamma   90.00
#
_symmetry.space_group_name_H-M   'P 1'
#
loop_
_entity.id
_entity.type
_entity.pdbx_description
1 polymer ?
#
loop_
_entity_poly.entity_id
_entity_poly.type
_entity_poly.pdbx_seq_one_letter_code
_entity_poly.pdbx_strand_id
1 'polypeptide(L)'
;MRLLLVLIAVFSLPLAVLAADWTPYANARFGFAVEIPPGFSLVREADNGDGRSYANGEATLAVWGQTLANGNFTDDVAERRATYAREGWDLSYDRQTAGWASLSGTRGKSILYHRAIVLCDGAAASFVLEYPDTMKKAISPLVGRLVKSMRPAQGCTSAQGVAPAAQ
;
A
#
# COMPACT_ATOMS: atom_id res chain seq x y z
N MET A 1 -29.81 22.53 62.06
CA MET A 1 -29.91 21.48 61.01
C MET A 1 -28.78 21.71 60.01
N ARG A 2 -27.92 20.69 59.80
CA ARG A 2 -26.69 20.74 59.00
C ARG A 2 -27.04 20.69 57.50
N LEU A 3 -26.56 21.65 56.71
CA LEU A 3 -26.72 21.68 55.26
C LEU A 3 -25.60 20.81 54.63
N LEU A 4 -25.98 19.72 53.95
CA LEU A 4 -25.06 18.81 53.28
C LEU A 4 -24.48 19.47 52.01
N LEU A 5 -23.14 19.50 51.89
CA LEU A 5 -22.44 19.71 50.62
C LEU A 5 -22.50 18.44 49.78
N VAL A 6 -23.10 18.51 48.59
CA VAL A 6 -23.06 17.44 47.58
C VAL A 6 -21.84 17.67 46.69
N LEU A 7 -20.80 16.84 46.84
CA LEU A 7 -19.68 16.76 45.89
C LEU A 7 -20.18 16.05 44.62
N ILE A 8 -20.30 16.81 43.52
CA ILE A 8 -20.50 16.23 42.18
C ILE A 8 -19.12 15.78 41.67
N ALA A 9 -18.84 14.49 41.79
CA ALA A 9 -17.69 13.87 41.16
C ALA A 9 -17.94 13.75 39.65
N VAL A 10 -17.32 14.64 38.87
CA VAL A 10 -17.31 14.57 37.40
C VAL A 10 -16.44 13.38 37.01
N PHE A 11 -17.07 12.25 36.68
CA PHE A 11 -16.41 11.07 36.13
C PHE A 11 -16.07 11.34 34.66
N SER A 12 -14.82 11.73 34.39
CA SER A 12 -14.27 11.80 33.04
C SER A 12 -14.09 10.37 32.50
N LEU A 13 -15.06 9.87 31.74
CA LEU A 13 -14.88 8.63 30.97
C LEU A 13 -13.87 8.90 29.85
N PRO A 14 -12.72 8.19 29.79
CA PRO A 14 -11.84 8.29 28.65
C PRO A 14 -12.55 7.66 27.45
N LEU A 15 -12.83 8.47 26.43
CA LEU A 15 -13.20 7.98 25.11
C LEU A 15 -12.01 7.19 24.56
N ALA A 16 -12.11 5.87 24.59
CA ALA A 16 -11.18 5.02 23.86
C ALA A 16 -11.37 5.30 22.36
N VAL A 17 -10.45 6.07 21.78
CA VAL A 17 -10.34 6.18 20.32
C VAL A 17 -9.93 4.80 19.82
N LEU A 18 -10.87 4.05 19.27
CA LEU A 18 -10.58 2.82 18.55
C LEU A 18 -9.71 3.20 17.34
N ALA A 19 -8.43 2.85 17.40
CA ALA A 19 -7.58 2.92 16.23
C ALA A 19 -8.18 1.99 15.18
N ALA A 20 -8.52 2.51 14.00
CA ALA A 20 -9.00 1.68 12.91
C ALA A 20 -7.90 0.68 12.52
N ASP A 21 -8.28 -0.60 12.42
CA ASP A 21 -7.36 -1.68 12.14
C ASP A 21 -7.06 -1.82 10.63
N TRP A 22 -5.89 -2.39 10.34
CA TRP A 22 -5.51 -2.76 8.98
C TRP A 22 -6.33 -3.96 8.52
N THR A 23 -6.86 -3.89 7.30
CA THR A 23 -7.76 -4.93 6.78
C THR A 23 -7.02 -5.85 5.80
N PRO A 24 -7.01 -7.17 5.98
CA PRO A 24 -6.35 -8.07 5.05
C PRO A 24 -7.09 -8.13 3.70
N TYR A 25 -6.33 -8.11 2.60
CA TYR A 25 -6.79 -8.41 1.26
C TYR A 25 -5.93 -9.53 0.68
N ALA A 26 -6.58 -10.58 0.18
CA ALA A 26 -5.94 -11.65 -0.56
C ALA A 26 -6.55 -11.75 -1.96
N ASN A 27 -5.68 -11.87 -2.97
CA ASN A 27 -6.07 -12.16 -4.33
C ASN A 27 -5.80 -13.64 -4.61
N ALA A 28 -6.86 -14.46 -4.69
CA ALA A 28 -6.73 -15.89 -4.91
C ALA A 28 -6.26 -16.23 -6.33
N ARG A 29 -6.58 -15.39 -7.32
CA ARG A 29 -6.22 -15.59 -8.73
C ARG A 29 -4.71 -15.57 -8.96
N PHE A 30 -4.03 -14.59 -8.39
CA PHE A 30 -2.57 -14.45 -8.50
C PHE A 30 -1.81 -14.97 -7.28
N GLY A 31 -2.49 -15.32 -6.20
CA GLY A 31 -1.86 -15.89 -5.01
C GLY A 31 -0.97 -14.89 -4.28
N PHE A 32 -1.51 -13.74 -3.90
CA PHE A 32 -0.82 -12.77 -3.04
C PHE A 32 -1.74 -12.20 -1.96
N ALA A 33 -1.16 -11.60 -0.93
CA ALA A 33 -1.87 -10.88 0.10
C ALA A 33 -1.18 -9.55 0.44
N VAL A 34 -1.96 -8.59 0.94
CA VAL A 34 -1.51 -7.31 1.48
C VAL A 34 -2.50 -6.84 2.54
N GLU A 35 -2.07 -6.00 3.48
CA GLU A 35 -2.98 -5.32 4.39
C GLU A 35 -3.32 -3.92 3.88
N ILE A 36 -4.60 -3.56 3.87
CA ILE A 36 -5.10 -2.25 3.48
C ILE A 36 -5.06 -1.31 4.69
N PRO A 37 -4.49 -0.08 4.56
CA PRO A 37 -4.38 0.83 5.68
C PRO A 37 -5.74 1.35 6.15
N PRO A 38 -5.88 1.73 7.43
CA PRO A 38 -7.09 2.35 7.93
C PRO A 38 -7.43 3.63 7.16
N GLY A 39 -8.73 3.88 6.99
CA GLY A 39 -9.25 5.03 6.25
C GLY A 39 -9.36 4.82 4.73
N PHE A 40 -8.71 3.80 4.17
CA PHE A 40 -8.88 3.44 2.76
C PHE A 40 -10.14 2.59 2.56
N SER A 41 -11.14 3.16 1.89
CA SER A 41 -12.39 2.48 1.57
C SER A 41 -12.33 1.87 0.17
N LEU A 42 -12.91 0.68 -0.01
CA LEU A 42 -12.98 0.02 -1.32
C LEU A 42 -13.75 0.90 -2.31
N VAL A 43 -13.13 1.20 -3.45
CA VAL A 43 -13.75 1.93 -4.56
C VAL A 43 -14.26 0.96 -5.61
N ARG A 44 -13.39 0.02 -6.04
CA ARG A 44 -13.73 -0.94 -7.09
C ARG A 44 -12.90 -2.21 -6.98
N GLU A 45 -13.51 -3.32 -7.37
CA GLU A 45 -12.83 -4.55 -7.76
C GLU A 45 -12.76 -4.64 -9.29
N ALA A 46 -11.62 -5.05 -9.84
CA ALA A 46 -11.46 -5.20 -11.28
C ALA A 46 -12.35 -6.35 -11.80
N ASP A 47 -12.96 -6.17 -12.97
CA ASP A 47 -13.93 -7.14 -13.52
C ASP A 47 -13.29 -8.50 -13.82
N ASN A 48 -11.99 -8.51 -14.11
CA ASN A 48 -11.21 -9.72 -14.32
C ASN A 48 -10.66 -10.32 -13.02
N GLY A 49 -10.90 -9.69 -11.86
CA GLY A 49 -10.43 -10.17 -10.56
C GLY A 49 -8.93 -9.97 -10.31
N ASP A 50 -8.25 -9.14 -11.11
CA ASP A 50 -6.81 -8.94 -10.97
C ASP A 50 -6.46 -8.10 -9.73
N GLY A 51 -7.39 -7.28 -9.25
CA GLY A 51 -7.08 -6.30 -8.22
C GLY A 51 -8.26 -5.48 -7.70
N ARG A 52 -7.94 -4.60 -6.75
CA ARG A 52 -8.86 -3.66 -6.12
C ARG A 52 -8.24 -2.27 -6.04
N SER A 53 -9.09 -1.24 -6.09
CA SER A 53 -8.73 0.13 -5.78
C SER A 53 -9.46 0.63 -4.54
N TYR A 54 -8.78 1.49 -3.79
CA TYR A 54 -9.26 2.08 -2.55
C TYR A 54 -8.98 3.58 -2.54
N ALA A 55 -9.73 4.34 -1.76
CA ALA A 55 -9.53 5.77 -1.59
C ALA A 55 -9.63 6.21 -0.12
N ASN A 56 -8.86 7.24 0.23
CA ASN A 56 -8.90 7.96 1.49
C ASN A 56 -8.72 9.45 1.20
N GLY A 57 -9.83 10.19 1.07
CA GLY A 57 -9.80 11.56 0.56
C GLY A 57 -9.20 11.61 -0.86
N GLU A 58 -8.14 12.39 -1.03
CA GLU A 58 -7.41 12.51 -2.30
C GLU A 58 -6.33 11.43 -2.50
N ALA A 59 -6.09 10.57 -1.50
CA ALA A 59 -5.17 9.45 -1.63
C ALA A 59 -5.87 8.25 -2.27
N THR A 60 -5.20 7.60 -3.23
CA THR A 60 -5.66 6.38 -3.90
C THR A 60 -4.67 5.26 -3.71
N LEU A 61 -5.17 4.04 -3.51
CA LEU A 61 -4.38 2.82 -3.41
C LEU A 61 -4.93 1.80 -4.40
N ALA A 62 -4.15 1.43 -5.41
CA ALA A 62 -4.45 0.30 -6.29
C ALA A 62 -3.58 -0.88 -5.89
N VAL A 63 -4.16 -2.08 -5.81
CA VAL A 63 -3.45 -3.33 -5.52
C VAL A 63 -3.88 -4.38 -6.54
N TRP A 64 -2.94 -5.01 -7.25
CA TRP A 64 -3.27 -5.99 -8.27
C TRP A 64 -2.17 -7.04 -8.45
N GLY A 65 -2.51 -8.12 -9.15
CA GLY A 65 -1.57 -9.09 -9.70
C GLY A 65 -1.55 -9.02 -11.22
N GLN A 66 -0.41 -9.39 -11.82
CA GLN A 66 -0.25 -9.43 -13.26
C GLN A 66 0.63 -10.61 -13.69
N THR A 67 0.38 -11.15 -14.88
CA THR A 67 1.32 -12.06 -15.55
C THR A 67 2.40 -11.22 -16.22
N LEU A 68 3.66 -11.61 -16.06
CA LEU A 68 4.80 -10.96 -16.69
C LEU A 68 4.82 -11.35 -18.18
N ALA A 69 4.73 -10.37 -19.07
CA ALA A 69 4.60 -10.60 -20.52
C ALA A 69 5.69 -11.52 -21.10
N ASN A 70 6.93 -11.38 -20.60
CA ASN A 70 8.07 -12.21 -21.00
C ASN A 70 8.54 -13.17 -19.89
N GLY A 71 7.76 -13.33 -18.82
CA GLY A 71 8.18 -14.04 -17.61
C GLY A 71 9.30 -13.34 -16.81
N ASN A 72 9.70 -12.13 -17.22
CA ASN A 72 10.85 -11.42 -16.65
C ASN A 72 10.40 -10.20 -15.82
N PHE A 73 10.66 -10.28 -14.51
CA PHE A 73 10.34 -9.21 -13.58
C PHE A 73 11.16 -7.94 -13.80
N THR A 74 12.43 -8.07 -14.20
CA THR A 74 13.29 -6.92 -14.45
C THR A 74 12.79 -6.09 -15.62
N ASP A 75 12.31 -6.75 -16.67
CA ASP A 75 11.75 -6.07 -17.84
C ASP A 75 10.42 -5.36 -17.49
N ASP A 76 9.57 -5.98 -16.66
CA ASP A 76 8.33 -5.36 -16.17
C ASP A 76 8.60 -4.08 -15.37
N VAL A 77 9.59 -4.10 -14.46
CA VAL A 77 9.99 -2.92 -13.71
C VAL A 77 10.62 -1.87 -14.62
N ALA A 78 11.39 -2.27 -15.64
CA ALA A 78 11.95 -1.34 -16.61
C ALA A 78 10.86 -0.63 -17.44
N GLU A 79 9.86 -1.37 -17.93
CA GLU A 79 8.73 -0.78 -18.65
C GLU A 79 7.91 0.14 -17.75
N ARG A 80 7.76 -0.21 -16.47
CA ARG A 80 7.11 0.66 -15.49
C ARG A 80 7.85 1.98 -15.30
N ARG A 81 9.19 1.96 -15.19
CA ARG A 81 9.99 3.21 -15.13
C ARG A 81 9.80 4.05 -16.39
N ALA A 82 9.85 3.42 -17.56
CA ALA A 82 9.64 4.11 -18.83
C ALA A 82 8.25 4.75 -18.90
N THR A 83 7.22 4.04 -18.43
CA THR A 83 5.86 4.57 -18.31
C THR A 83 5.81 5.80 -17.40
N TYR A 84 6.38 5.71 -16.19
CA TYR A 84 6.40 6.84 -15.27
C TYR A 84 7.16 8.05 -15.83
N ALA A 85 8.28 7.84 -16.52
CA ALA A 85 9.00 8.91 -17.20
C ALA A 85 8.14 9.57 -18.30
N ARG A 86 7.42 8.78 -19.12
CA ARG A 86 6.50 9.31 -20.15
C ARG A 86 5.33 10.08 -19.54
N GLU A 87 4.87 9.69 -18.36
CA GLU A 87 3.81 10.36 -17.60
C GLU A 87 4.30 11.61 -16.84
N GLY A 88 5.60 11.92 -16.90
CA GLY A 88 6.21 13.10 -16.28
C GLY A 88 6.52 12.96 -14.79
N TRP A 89 6.64 11.74 -14.27
CA TRP A 89 7.07 11.52 -12.89
C TRP A 89 8.59 11.61 -12.75
N ASP A 90 9.04 12.35 -11.73
CA ASP A 90 10.43 12.40 -11.30
C ASP A 90 10.68 11.34 -10.22
N LEU A 91 11.27 10.21 -10.60
CA LEU A 91 11.56 9.09 -9.69
C LEU A 91 12.82 9.37 -8.86
N SER A 92 12.63 9.96 -7.68
CA SER A 92 13.72 10.24 -6.72
C SER A 92 14.13 9.02 -5.89
N TYR A 93 13.29 8.00 -5.82
CA TYR A 93 13.60 6.72 -5.19
C TYR A 93 13.33 5.57 -6.16
N ASP A 94 14.37 4.79 -6.40
CA ASP A 94 14.34 3.65 -7.30
C ASP A 94 15.22 2.54 -6.72
N ARG A 95 14.60 1.46 -6.26
CA ARG A 95 15.29 0.28 -5.74
C ARG A 95 14.68 -0.96 -6.32
N GLN A 96 15.53 -1.87 -6.78
CA GLN A 96 15.13 -3.13 -7.37
C GLN A 96 16.08 -4.24 -6.97
N THR A 97 15.52 -5.44 -6.85
CA THR A 97 16.22 -6.73 -6.76
C THR A 97 15.60 -7.70 -7.76
N ALA A 98 16.07 -8.95 -7.77
CA ALA A 98 15.43 -10.02 -8.54
C ALA A 98 14.01 -10.36 -8.07
N GLY A 99 13.64 -10.04 -6.81
CA GLY A 99 12.36 -10.46 -6.22
C GLY A 99 11.38 -9.33 -5.90
N TRP A 100 11.82 -8.08 -5.94
CA TRP A 100 10.98 -6.92 -5.65
C TRP A 100 11.53 -5.63 -6.23
N ALA A 101 10.67 -4.64 -6.41
CA ALA A 101 11.03 -3.26 -6.72
C ALA A 101 10.18 -2.28 -5.92
N SER A 102 10.75 -1.12 -5.62
CA SER A 102 10.09 0.02 -5.01
C SER A 102 10.51 1.29 -5.76
N LEU A 103 9.53 1.96 -6.36
CA LEU A 103 9.69 3.21 -7.10
C LEU A 103 8.87 4.29 -6.40
N SER A 104 9.44 5.48 -6.20
CA SER A 104 8.71 6.63 -5.64
C SER A 104 9.23 7.91 -6.25
N GLY A 105 8.31 8.84 -6.46
CA GLY A 105 8.57 10.05 -7.21
C GLY A 105 7.44 11.05 -7.10
N THR A 106 7.63 12.19 -7.75
CA THR A 106 6.67 13.30 -7.72
C THR A 106 6.30 13.77 -9.12
N ARG A 107 5.09 14.30 -9.25
CA ARG A 107 4.60 14.97 -10.46
C ARG A 107 3.72 16.14 -10.03
N GLY A 108 4.24 17.35 -10.18
CA GLY A 108 3.60 18.53 -9.58
C GLY A 108 3.49 18.39 -8.07
N LYS A 109 2.27 18.36 -7.55
CA LYS A 109 1.98 18.17 -6.11
C LYS A 109 1.63 16.73 -5.74
N SER A 110 1.61 15.80 -6.69
CA SER A 110 1.36 14.39 -6.42
C SER A 110 2.64 13.66 -6.05
N ILE A 111 2.53 12.71 -5.13
CA ILE A 111 3.56 11.75 -4.74
C ILE A 111 3.04 10.35 -5.08
N LEU A 112 3.89 9.54 -5.72
CA LEU A 112 3.62 8.12 -5.99
C LEU A 112 4.53 7.22 -5.15
N TYR A 113 4.04 6.06 -4.75
CA TYR A 113 4.85 4.94 -4.29
C TYR A 113 4.33 3.65 -4.94
N HIS A 114 5.15 3.03 -5.78
CA HIS A 114 4.87 1.74 -6.41
C HIS A 114 5.76 0.66 -5.78
N ARG A 115 5.14 -0.35 -5.19
CA ARG A 115 5.79 -1.60 -4.80
C ARG A 115 5.42 -2.71 -5.77
N ALA A 116 6.39 -3.49 -6.20
CA ALA A 116 6.17 -4.73 -6.94
C ALA A 116 6.94 -5.88 -6.29
N ILE A 117 6.36 -7.08 -6.30
CA ILE A 117 6.99 -8.31 -5.80
C ILE A 117 6.77 -9.45 -6.80
N VAL A 118 7.77 -10.32 -6.93
CA VAL A 118 7.66 -11.54 -7.77
C VAL A 118 6.76 -12.57 -7.10
N LEU A 119 5.83 -13.11 -7.85
CA LEU A 119 5.00 -14.25 -7.47
C LEU A 119 5.48 -15.52 -8.20
N CYS A 120 4.75 -16.60 -8.02
CA CYS A 120 4.97 -17.84 -8.74
C CYS A 120 4.40 -17.75 -10.17
N ASP A 121 4.70 -18.75 -10.99
CA ASP A 121 4.12 -18.92 -12.34
C ASP A 121 4.31 -17.71 -13.26
N GLY A 122 5.46 -17.03 -13.14
CA GLY A 122 5.78 -15.88 -13.99
C GLY A 122 4.86 -14.68 -13.76
N ALA A 123 4.30 -14.54 -12.55
CA ALA A 123 3.48 -13.41 -12.17
C ALA A 123 4.21 -12.45 -11.21
N ALA A 124 3.62 -11.27 -11.04
CA ALA A 124 3.99 -10.30 -10.03
C ALA A 124 2.73 -9.76 -9.36
N ALA A 125 2.88 -9.27 -8.13
CA ALA A 125 1.89 -8.44 -7.48
C ALA A 125 2.43 -7.01 -7.41
N SER A 126 1.54 -6.04 -7.38
CA SER A 126 1.90 -4.63 -7.20
C SER A 126 0.88 -3.88 -6.36
N PHE A 127 1.34 -2.83 -5.69
CA PHE A 127 0.47 -1.74 -5.29
C PHE A 127 1.04 -0.40 -5.72
N VAL A 128 0.15 0.54 -6.03
CA VAL A 128 0.47 1.96 -6.25
C VAL A 128 -0.34 2.78 -5.28
N LEU A 129 0.35 3.59 -4.49
CA LEU A 129 -0.22 4.57 -3.59
C LEU A 129 0.10 5.96 -4.15
N GLU A 130 -0.92 6.72 -4.54
CA GLU A 130 -0.78 8.10 -5.02
C GLU A 130 -1.53 9.04 -4.09
N TYR A 131 -0.91 10.17 -3.72
CA TYR A 131 -1.49 11.15 -2.81
C TYR A 131 -0.86 12.54 -3.00
N PRO A 132 -1.57 13.63 -2.69
CA PRO A 132 -0.99 14.97 -2.72
C PRO A 132 0.04 15.18 -1.60
N ASP A 133 1.02 16.04 -1.83
CA ASP A 133 2.09 16.40 -0.89
C ASP A 133 1.57 16.89 0.48
N THR A 134 0.41 17.55 0.49
CA THR A 134 -0.32 17.96 1.69
C THR A 134 -0.66 16.79 2.63
N MET A 135 -0.82 15.58 2.08
CA MET A 135 -1.12 14.37 2.84
C MET A 135 0.12 13.58 3.26
N LYS A 136 1.33 13.99 2.85
CA LYS A 136 2.58 13.25 3.10
C LYS A 136 2.77 12.87 4.57
N LYS A 137 2.54 13.80 5.50
CA LYS A 137 2.70 13.54 6.94
C LYS A 137 1.77 12.42 7.44
N ALA A 138 0.56 12.33 6.90
CA ALA A 138 -0.41 11.30 7.28
C ALA A 138 -0.14 9.96 6.60
N ILE A 139 0.33 9.98 5.34
CA ILE A 139 0.48 8.77 4.51
C ILE A 139 1.85 8.10 4.65
N SER A 140 2.96 8.85 4.75
CA SER A 140 4.31 8.27 4.82
C SER A 140 4.48 7.19 5.90
N PRO A 141 3.92 7.33 7.12
CA PRO A 141 4.01 6.28 8.14
C PRO A 141 3.34 4.95 7.76
N LEU A 142 2.38 4.96 6.84
CA LEU A 142 1.64 3.76 6.41
C LEU A 142 2.46 2.91 5.45
N VAL A 143 3.30 3.53 4.62
CA VAL A 143 4.03 2.87 3.52
C VAL A 143 4.87 1.70 4.03
N GLY A 144 5.57 1.88 5.16
CA GLY A 144 6.43 0.84 5.72
C GLY A 144 5.67 -0.45 6.08
N ARG A 145 4.47 -0.34 6.67
CA ARG A 145 3.63 -1.52 6.98
C ARG A 145 2.99 -2.09 5.72
N LEU A 146 2.55 -1.25 4.80
CA LEU A 146 1.99 -1.67 3.52
C LEU A 146 3.00 -2.54 2.74
N VAL A 147 4.25 -2.08 2.62
CA VAL A 147 5.36 -2.84 2.01
C VAL A 147 5.60 -4.17 2.71
N LYS A 148 5.66 -4.18 4.05
CA LYS A 148 5.94 -5.40 4.83
C LYS A 148 4.80 -6.42 4.78
N SER A 149 3.57 -5.95 4.65
CA SER A 149 2.38 -6.82 4.61
C SER A 149 2.22 -7.52 3.26
N MET A 150 2.78 -6.93 2.19
CA MET A 150 2.65 -7.44 0.83
C MET A 150 3.53 -8.68 0.65
N ARG A 151 2.91 -9.82 0.33
CA ARG A 151 3.60 -11.11 0.25
C ARG A 151 2.89 -12.08 -0.72
N PRO A 152 3.63 -13.05 -1.29
CA PRO A 152 3.01 -14.19 -1.95
C PRO A 152 2.14 -15.01 -0.97
N ALA A 153 1.20 -15.76 -1.52
CA ALA A 153 0.44 -16.77 -0.77
C ALA A 153 1.36 -17.88 -0.25
N GLN A 154 0.90 -18.61 0.77
CA GLN A 154 1.63 -19.75 1.32
C GLN A 154 1.94 -20.78 0.22
N GLY A 155 3.14 -21.35 0.25
CA GLY A 155 3.61 -22.32 -0.75
C GLY A 155 4.27 -21.69 -1.97
N CYS A 156 4.20 -20.36 -2.15
CA CYS A 156 4.97 -19.68 -3.18
C CYS A 156 6.37 -19.29 -2.68
N THR A 157 7.38 -20.08 -3.05
CA THR A 157 8.79 -19.84 -2.68
C THR A 157 9.48 -18.98 -3.75
N SER A 158 8.99 -17.75 -3.97
CA SER A 158 9.67 -16.80 -4.84
C SER A 158 10.85 -16.15 -4.12
N ALA A 159 11.82 -15.60 -4.86
CA ALA A 159 13.06 -15.01 -4.35
C ALA A 159 12.85 -13.67 -3.62
N GLN A 160 11.96 -13.63 -2.63
CA GLN A 160 11.70 -12.46 -1.79
C GLN A 160 12.90 -12.22 -0.86
N GLY A 161 13.90 -11.45 -1.30
CA GLY A 161 14.84 -10.83 -0.37
C GLY A 161 14.13 -9.85 0.57
N VAL A 162 14.70 -9.55 1.74
CA VAL A 162 14.14 -8.59 2.70
C VAL A 162 13.90 -7.23 2.03
N ALA A 163 12.66 -6.73 2.07
CA ALA A 163 12.33 -5.40 1.59
C ALA A 163 12.99 -4.32 2.47
N PRO A 164 13.66 -3.30 1.90
CA PRO A 164 14.19 -2.19 2.68
C PRO A 164 13.05 -1.42 3.34
N ALA A 165 13.35 -0.76 4.46
CA ALA A 165 12.42 0.19 5.06
C ALA A 165 12.09 1.30 4.03
N ALA A 166 10.81 1.65 3.93
CA ALA A 166 10.39 2.84 3.20
C ALA A 166 11.05 4.07 3.85
N GLN A 167 11.68 4.91 3.03
CA GLN A 167 12.25 6.20 3.44
C GLN A 167 11.20 7.30 3.36
#